data_AF-A0A9E6AD41-F1
#
_entry.id   AF-A0A9E6AD41-F1
#
_cell.length_a   1.000
_cell.length_b   1.000
_cell.length_c   1.000
_cell.angle_alpha   90.00
_cell.angle_beta   90.00
_cell.angle_gamma   90.00
#
_symmetry.space_group_name_H-M   'P 1'
#
loop_
_entity.id
_entity.type
_entity.pdbx_description
1 polymer ?
#
loop_
_entity_poly.entity_id
_entity_poly.type
_entity_poly.pdbx_seq_one_letter_code
_entity_poly.pdbx_strand_id
1 'polypeptide(L)'
;MAVFRYTVTDIGAGIGDDVANQKNDLIGWLGLQQTFNFNLARPLGRFLGALLVLLAGALVVIVIVATGHLLQALFTGNHEAIRGVGYLLIAALGAPFLAWRTTVAARQADLQGQSLFNDKINAATEELAARRQVTRVIKNEDGNKTVLTEWADDLVRRAAAIDRLEGLAQEKPDEAIRIARLLSIYVKELSREHPAKPVPEDLSPEDMYTWAQSLQVERRD
;
A
#
# COMPACT_ATOMS: atom_id res chain seq x y z
N MET A 1 -11.08 -38.32 -30.64
CA MET A 1 -10.06 -37.98 -29.62
C MET A 1 -9.27 -36.79 -30.14
N ALA A 2 -9.63 -35.57 -29.73
CA ALA A 2 -8.91 -34.34 -30.02
C ALA A 2 -9.02 -33.46 -28.77
N VAL A 3 -7.92 -33.36 -28.02
CA VAL A 3 -7.82 -32.60 -26.77
C VAL A 3 -7.47 -31.17 -27.14
N PHE A 4 -8.45 -30.27 -27.13
CA PHE A 4 -8.19 -28.84 -27.16
C PHE A 4 -7.78 -28.37 -25.75
N ARG A 5 -6.47 -28.21 -25.54
CA ARG A 5 -5.95 -27.45 -24.41
C ARG A 5 -6.17 -25.97 -24.70
N TYR A 6 -7.07 -25.32 -23.97
CA TYR A 6 -7.10 -23.87 -23.88
C TYR A 6 -6.10 -23.44 -22.80
N THR A 7 -4.97 -22.91 -23.22
CA THR A 7 -4.05 -22.15 -22.36
C THR A 7 -4.67 -20.79 -22.10
N VAL A 8 -4.94 -20.48 -20.83
CA VAL A 8 -5.30 -19.14 -20.34
C VAL A 8 -4.05 -18.27 -20.43
N THR A 9 -3.69 -17.85 -21.63
CA THR A 9 -2.54 -16.95 -21.87
C THR A 9 -2.78 -15.99 -23.02
N ASP A 10 -3.98 -15.99 -23.63
CA ASP A 10 -4.23 -15.25 -24.88
C ASP A 10 -5.54 -14.44 -24.90
N ILE A 11 -6.04 -14.04 -23.72
CA ILE A 11 -7.16 -13.08 -23.60
C ILE A 11 -6.71 -11.98 -22.66
N GLY A 12 -6.03 -10.97 -23.19
CA GLY A 12 -5.61 -9.80 -22.41
C GLY A 12 -4.48 -8.98 -23.02
N ALA A 13 -3.77 -9.49 -24.03
CA ALA A 13 -2.76 -8.72 -24.74
C ALA A 13 -3.43 -7.76 -25.74
N GLY A 14 -3.75 -6.53 -25.31
CA GLY A 14 -3.82 -5.43 -26.27
C GLY A 14 -4.83 -4.30 -26.07
N ILE A 15 -5.70 -4.28 -25.05
CA ILE A 15 -6.71 -3.19 -24.91
C ILE A 15 -6.96 -2.77 -23.45
N GLY A 16 -5.93 -2.76 -22.58
CA GLY A 16 -6.13 -2.45 -21.16
C GLY A 16 -5.08 -1.54 -20.50
N ASP A 17 -3.85 -1.54 -21.01
CA ASP A 17 -2.71 -1.03 -20.23
C ASP A 17 -2.60 0.51 -20.23
N ASP A 18 -3.25 1.19 -21.18
CA ASP A 18 -3.12 2.65 -21.35
C ASP A 18 -4.22 3.49 -20.66
N VAL A 19 -5.31 2.88 -20.16
CA VAL A 19 -6.48 3.65 -19.67
C VAL A 19 -6.68 3.58 -18.15
N ALA A 20 -6.07 2.61 -17.45
CA ALA A 20 -6.33 2.41 -16.01
C ALA A 20 -5.34 3.15 -15.07
N ASN A 21 -4.19 3.61 -15.56
CA ASN A 21 -3.16 4.22 -14.71
C ASN A 21 -3.06 5.75 -14.84
N GLN A 22 -4.16 6.41 -15.16
CA GLN A 22 -4.28 7.86 -15.03
C GLN A 22 -4.77 8.22 -13.61
N LYS A 23 -4.08 7.73 -12.58
CA LYS A 23 -4.21 8.34 -11.26
C LYS A 23 -3.60 9.73 -11.39
N ASN A 24 -4.40 10.75 -11.06
CA ASN A 24 -4.09 12.18 -11.14
C ASN A 24 -2.82 12.56 -10.37
N ASP A 25 -1.66 12.20 -10.91
CA ASP A 25 -0.37 12.62 -10.40
C ASP A 25 -0.01 13.92 -11.11
N LEU A 26 0.22 14.99 -10.33
CA LEU A 26 0.56 16.32 -10.85
C LEU A 26 1.76 16.26 -11.81
N ILE A 27 2.66 15.29 -11.59
CA ILE A 27 3.85 15.02 -12.41
C ILE A 27 3.44 14.42 -13.77
N GLY A 28 2.45 13.53 -13.79
CA GLY A 28 1.86 12.99 -15.02
C GLY A 28 1.09 14.06 -15.81
N TRP A 29 0.41 14.99 -15.12
CA TRP A 29 -0.21 16.16 -15.75
C TRP A 29 0.83 17.11 -16.38
N LEU A 30 2.02 17.22 -15.79
CA LEU A 30 3.15 17.97 -16.34
C LEU A 30 3.90 17.24 -17.48
N GLY A 31 3.47 16.02 -17.86
CA GLY A 31 4.12 15.23 -18.91
C GLY A 31 5.51 14.72 -18.54
N LEU A 32 5.87 14.76 -17.26
CA LEU A 32 7.15 14.25 -16.77
C LEU A 32 7.01 12.75 -16.48
N GLN A 33 7.98 11.96 -16.94
CA GLN A 33 7.98 10.52 -16.69
C GLN A 33 8.11 10.24 -15.18
N GLN A 34 7.18 9.43 -14.67
CA GLN A 34 7.03 9.10 -13.24
C GLN A 34 8.26 8.37 -12.65
N THR A 35 9.13 7.82 -13.49
CA THR A 35 10.37 7.15 -13.08
C THR A 35 11.59 7.82 -13.71
N PHE A 36 12.17 8.79 -13.00
CA PHE A 36 13.48 9.32 -13.40
C PHE A 36 14.52 8.20 -13.34
N ASN A 37 14.97 7.72 -14.50
CA ASN A 37 16.01 6.69 -14.56
C ASN A 37 17.39 7.31 -14.28
N PHE A 38 17.73 7.46 -13.00
CA PHE A 38 18.99 8.05 -12.53
C PHE A 38 20.26 7.30 -12.99
N ASN A 39 20.11 6.08 -13.53
CA ASN A 39 21.23 5.32 -14.08
C ASN A 39 21.74 5.86 -15.42
N LEU A 40 20.90 6.52 -16.24
CA LEU A 40 21.36 7.12 -17.51
C LEU A 40 22.16 8.42 -17.30
N ALA A 41 21.92 9.15 -16.21
CA ALA A 41 22.44 10.50 -15.98
C ALA A 41 23.44 10.59 -14.82
N ARG A 42 24.29 9.56 -14.62
CA ARG A 42 25.37 9.56 -13.62
C ARG A 42 26.25 10.82 -13.62
N PRO A 43 26.68 11.40 -14.76
CA PRO A 43 27.48 12.64 -14.75
C PRO A 43 26.67 13.86 -14.28
N LEU A 44 25.37 13.90 -14.58
CA LEU A 44 24.48 14.98 -14.14
C LEU A 44 24.34 14.99 -12.62
N GLY A 45 24.24 13.81 -11.99
CA GLY A 45 24.20 13.68 -10.52
C GLY A 45 25.46 14.21 -9.84
N ARG A 46 26.66 13.94 -10.39
CA ARG A 46 27.92 14.49 -9.87
C ARG A 46 28.00 16.01 -10.02
N PHE A 47 27.55 16.53 -11.16
CA PHE A 47 27.51 17.97 -11.40
C PHE A 47 26.54 18.69 -10.45
N LEU A 48 25.31 18.18 -10.29
CA LEU A 48 24.34 18.73 -9.34
C LEU A 48 24.85 18.63 -7.89
N GLY A 49 25.47 17.52 -7.52
CA GLY A 49 26.07 17.34 -6.20
C GLY A 49 27.17 18.36 -5.94
N ALA A 50 28.08 18.56 -6.90
CA ALA A 50 29.12 19.58 -6.81
C ALA A 50 28.53 20.99 -6.70
N LEU A 51 27.50 21.31 -7.49
CA LEU A 51 26.80 22.60 -7.43
C LEU A 51 26.15 22.83 -6.06
N LEU A 52 25.50 21.83 -5.48
CA LEU A 52 24.89 21.92 -4.15
C LEU A 52 25.94 22.13 -3.05
N VAL A 53 27.07 21.43 -3.13
CA VAL A 53 28.19 21.63 -2.18
C VAL A 53 28.75 23.04 -2.29
N LEU A 54 28.91 23.56 -3.52
CA LEU A 54 29.36 24.93 -3.75
C LEU A 54 28.36 25.96 -3.19
N LEU A 55 27.06 25.76 -3.41
CA LEU A 55 26.02 26.64 -2.87
C LEU A 55 25.99 26.60 -1.34
N ALA A 56 26.11 25.41 -0.74
CA ALA A 56 26.19 25.27 0.71
C ALA A 56 27.44 25.96 1.28
N GLY A 57 28.59 25.79 0.63
CA GLY A 57 29.83 26.48 0.99
C GLY A 57 29.70 28.00 0.88
N ALA A 58 29.13 28.49 -0.22
CA ALA A 58 28.86 29.91 -0.42
C ALA A 58 27.91 30.47 0.66
N LEU A 59 26.87 29.72 1.03
CA LEU A 59 25.95 30.11 2.09
C LEU A 59 26.65 30.23 3.46
N VAL A 60 27.53 29.30 3.79
CA VAL A 60 28.35 29.37 5.02
C VAL A 60 29.25 30.61 5.01
N VAL A 61 29.93 30.89 3.88
CA VAL A 61 30.76 32.08 3.72
C VAL A 61 29.92 33.36 3.87
N ILE A 62 28.74 33.42 3.25
CA ILE A 62 27.80 34.55 3.38
C ILE A 62 27.43 34.77 4.84
N VAL A 63 27.10 33.71 5.59
CA VAL A 63 26.74 33.82 7.01
C VAL A 63 27.91 34.35 7.85
N ILE A 64 29.14 33.87 7.62
CA ILE A 64 30.34 34.33 8.35
C ILE A 64 30.58 35.82 8.06
N VAL A 65 30.60 36.21 6.79
CA VAL A 65 30.84 37.59 6.35
C VAL A 65 29.74 38.53 6.84
N ALA A 66 28.47 38.13 6.71
CA ALA A 66 27.33 38.90 7.17
C ALA A 66 27.35 39.08 8.69
N THR A 67 27.73 38.06 9.46
CA THR A 67 27.87 38.17 10.91
C THR A 67 28.95 39.19 11.28
N GLY A 68 30.10 39.18 10.59
CA GLY A 68 31.15 40.19 10.78
C GLY A 68 30.67 41.62 10.50
N HIS A 69 29.96 41.82 9.40
CA HIS A 69 29.36 43.12 9.07
C HIS A 69 28.29 43.57 10.06
N LEU A 70 27.47 42.63 10.57
CA LEU A 70 26.47 42.92 11.59
C LEU A 70 27.16 43.42 12.87
N LEU A 71 28.21 42.74 13.34
CA LEU A 71 28.97 43.15 14.52
C LEU A 71 29.58 44.54 14.32
N GLN A 72 30.20 44.81 13.17
CA GLN A 72 30.74 46.13 12.85
C GLN A 72 29.64 47.21 12.84
N ALA A 73 28.47 46.91 12.27
CA ALA A 73 27.33 47.83 12.21
C ALA A 73 26.77 48.14 13.61
N LEU A 74 26.78 47.15 14.52
CA LEU A 74 26.42 47.34 15.93
C LEU A 74 27.40 48.26 16.65
N PHE A 75 28.72 48.08 16.46
CA PHE A 75 29.73 48.94 17.08
C PHE A 75 29.70 50.39 16.54
N THR A 76 29.36 50.56 15.26
CA THR A 76 29.30 51.88 14.61
C THR A 76 27.93 52.56 14.74
N GLY A 77 26.92 51.88 15.30
CA GLY A 77 25.57 52.42 15.47
C GLY A 77 24.81 52.63 14.15
N ASN A 78 25.18 51.94 13.07
CA ASN A 78 24.53 52.09 11.77
C ASN A 78 23.24 51.25 11.68
N HIS A 79 22.11 51.88 12.03
CA HIS A 79 20.79 51.26 12.09
C HIS A 79 20.25 50.75 10.74
N GLU A 80 20.73 51.29 9.61
CA GLU A 80 20.33 50.82 8.28
C GLU A 80 21.05 49.50 7.93
N ALA A 81 22.36 49.46 8.16
CA ALA A 81 23.17 48.25 7.96
C ALA A 81 22.74 47.10 8.87
N ILE A 82 22.38 47.39 10.14
CA ILE A 82 21.90 46.37 11.09
C ILE A 82 20.64 45.66 10.54
N ARG A 83 19.67 46.41 9.99
CA ARG A 83 18.43 45.82 9.45
C ARG A 83 18.68 45.03 8.18
N GLY A 84 19.42 45.60 7.23
CA GLY A 84 19.72 44.93 5.95
C GLY A 84 20.46 43.60 6.15
N VAL A 85 21.51 43.62 6.97
CA VAL A 85 22.30 42.42 7.29
C VAL A 85 21.49 41.44 8.16
N GLY A 86 20.65 41.95 9.06
CA GLY A 86 19.73 41.13 9.85
C GLY A 86 18.77 40.32 8.97
N TYR A 87 18.14 40.93 7.97
CA TYR A 87 17.29 40.21 7.02
C TYR A 87 18.06 39.17 6.20
N LEU A 88 19.28 39.50 5.77
CA LEU A 88 20.14 38.56 5.04
C LEU A 88 20.46 37.33 5.90
N LEU A 89 20.80 37.52 7.18
CA LEU A 89 21.08 36.42 8.10
C LEU A 89 19.83 35.55 8.35
N ILE A 90 18.66 36.16 8.54
CA ILE A 90 17.39 35.44 8.69
C ILE A 90 17.11 34.59 7.44
N ALA A 91 17.29 35.16 6.24
CA ALA A 91 17.08 34.43 4.99
C ALA A 91 18.11 33.30 4.81
N ALA A 92 19.39 33.56 5.05
CA ALA A 92 20.47 32.60 4.89
C ALA A 92 20.35 31.40 5.84
N LEU A 93 19.92 31.64 7.09
CA LEU A 93 19.68 30.57 8.06
C LEU A 93 18.31 29.91 7.89
N GLY A 94 17.28 30.67 7.49
CA GLY A 94 15.92 30.19 7.33
C GLY A 94 15.72 29.29 6.11
N ALA A 95 16.38 29.61 4.99
CA ALA A 95 16.27 28.84 3.75
C ALA A 95 16.63 27.33 3.90
N PRO A 96 17.80 26.94 4.44
CA PRO A 96 18.14 25.53 4.62
C PRO A 96 17.22 24.84 5.63
N PHE A 97 16.80 25.52 6.69
CA PHE A 97 15.85 24.97 7.66
C PHE A 97 14.48 24.69 7.03
N LEU A 98 13.99 25.60 6.19
CA LEU A 98 12.73 25.41 5.46
C LEU A 98 12.84 24.26 4.45
N ALA A 99 13.95 24.18 3.71
CA ALA A 99 14.20 23.09 2.77
C ALA A 99 14.27 21.73 3.49
N TRP A 100 14.93 21.68 4.65
CA TRP A 100 14.94 20.48 5.50
C TRP A 100 13.54 20.12 5.98
N ARG A 101 12.83 21.07 6.59
CA ARG A 101 11.49 20.87 7.16
C ARG A 101 10.51 20.35 6.10
N THR A 102 10.51 20.95 4.92
CA THR A 102 9.62 20.54 3.81
C THR A 102 9.95 19.13 3.34
N THR A 103 11.23 18.79 3.21
CA THR A 103 11.67 17.43 2.86
C THR A 103 11.24 16.41 3.91
N VAL A 104 11.41 16.72 5.20
CA VAL A 104 10.98 15.84 6.30
C VAL A 104 9.47 15.68 6.31
N ALA A 105 8.71 16.76 6.13
CA ALA A 105 7.25 16.69 6.07
C ALA A 105 6.77 15.82 4.90
N ALA A 106 7.40 15.95 3.72
CA ALA A 106 7.09 15.12 2.57
C ALA A 106 7.36 13.63 2.83
N ARG A 107 8.51 13.30 3.44
CA ARG A 107 8.84 11.92 3.82
C ARG A 107 7.89 11.37 4.88
N GLN A 108 7.52 12.17 5.86
CA GLN A 108 6.55 11.78 6.88
C GLN A 108 5.18 11.48 6.27
N ALA A 109 4.72 12.31 5.32
CA ALA A 109 3.46 12.07 4.62
C ALA A 109 3.49 10.76 3.81
N ASP A 110 4.59 10.47 3.11
CA ASP A 110 4.75 9.22 2.38
C ASP A 110 4.76 7.99 3.31
N LEU A 111 5.54 8.04 4.39
CA LEU A 111 5.58 6.97 5.40
C LEU A 111 4.21 6.76 6.07
N GLN A 112 3.46 7.83 6.34
CA GLN A 112 2.10 7.73 6.87
C GLN A 112 1.16 7.02 5.87
N GLY A 113 1.27 7.32 4.58
CA GLY A 113 0.51 6.62 3.54
C GLY A 113 0.84 5.13 3.47
N GLN A 114 2.11 4.76 3.62
CA GLN A 114 2.53 3.36 3.66
C GLN A 114 2.08 2.63 4.94
N SER A 115 2.20 3.27 6.10
CA SER A 115 1.70 2.73 7.38
C SER A 115 0.19 2.50 7.30
N LEU A 116 -0.57 3.50 6.86
CA LEU A 116 -2.02 3.42 6.75
C LEU A 116 -2.46 2.27 5.84
N PHE A 117 -1.75 2.05 4.72
CA PHE A 117 -2.03 0.92 3.85
C PHE A 117 -1.80 -0.42 4.56
N ASN A 118 -0.68 -0.57 5.27
CA ASN A 118 -0.40 -1.79 6.04
C ASN A 118 -1.41 -2.00 7.17
N ASP A 119 -1.84 -0.93 7.84
CA ASP A 119 -2.84 -0.98 8.91
C ASP A 119 -4.20 -1.44 8.36
N LYS A 120 -4.62 -0.93 7.18
CA LYS A 120 -5.84 -1.39 6.50
C LYS A 120 -5.77 -2.88 6.14
N ILE A 121 -4.61 -3.37 5.67
CA ILE A 121 -4.39 -4.80 5.33
C ILE A 121 -4.47 -5.66 6.60
N ASN A 122 -3.81 -5.24 7.69
CA ASN A 122 -3.84 -5.95 8.96
C ASN A 122 -5.26 -6.01 9.54
N ALA A 123 -5.99 -4.90 9.52
CA ALA A 123 -7.37 -4.83 9.98
C ALA A 123 -8.28 -5.77 9.17
N ALA A 124 -8.18 -5.76 7.84
CA ALA A 124 -8.95 -6.68 7.00
C ALA A 124 -8.57 -8.15 7.27
N THR A 125 -7.30 -8.43 7.53
CA THR A 125 -6.83 -9.79 7.87
C THR A 125 -7.37 -10.27 9.21
N GLU A 126 -7.47 -9.39 10.20
CA GLU A 126 -8.12 -9.71 11.48
C GLU A 126 -9.63 -9.95 11.29
N GLU A 127 -10.29 -9.13 10.47
CA GLU A 127 -11.71 -9.30 10.13
C GLU A 127 -12.00 -10.62 9.39
N LEU A 128 -11.05 -11.13 8.57
CA LEU A 128 -11.15 -12.46 7.95
C LEU A 128 -11.17 -13.60 8.97
N ALA A 129 -10.54 -13.42 10.14
CA ALA A 129 -10.52 -14.41 11.21
C ALA A 129 -11.69 -14.22 12.21
N ALA A 130 -12.60 -13.27 11.96
CA ALA A 130 -13.66 -12.95 12.90
C ALA A 130 -14.63 -14.12 13.13
N ARG A 131 -15.09 -14.22 14.40
CA ARG A 131 -16.08 -15.18 14.89
C ARG A 131 -17.13 -14.43 15.71
N ARG A 132 -18.37 -14.91 15.67
CA ARG A 132 -19.50 -14.39 16.45
C ARG A 132 -20.09 -15.47 17.33
N GLN A 133 -20.63 -15.09 18.48
CA GLN A 133 -21.42 -16.01 19.30
C GLN A 133 -22.82 -16.11 18.70
N VAL A 134 -23.26 -17.33 18.41
CA VAL A 134 -24.62 -17.62 17.96
C VAL A 134 -25.29 -18.45 19.04
N THR A 135 -26.43 -17.95 19.50
CA THR A 135 -27.27 -18.65 20.46
C THR A 135 -28.28 -19.51 19.70
N ARG A 136 -28.18 -20.83 19.83
CA ARG A 136 -29.15 -21.78 19.26
C ARG A 136 -30.01 -22.34 20.38
N VAL A 137 -31.33 -22.22 20.23
CA VAL A 137 -32.29 -22.82 21.16
C VAL A 137 -32.58 -24.23 20.68
N ILE A 138 -32.11 -25.23 21.43
CA ILE A 138 -32.38 -26.64 21.14
C ILE A 138 -33.53 -27.09 22.05
N LYS A 139 -34.48 -27.84 21.48
CA LYS A 139 -35.50 -28.53 22.28
C LYS A 139 -34.96 -29.92 22.61
N ASN A 140 -34.79 -30.21 23.89
CA ASN A 140 -34.53 -31.58 24.32
C ASN A 140 -35.79 -32.45 24.15
N GLU A 141 -35.61 -33.77 24.12
CA GLU A 141 -36.71 -34.75 24.02
C GLU A 141 -37.75 -34.59 25.15
N ASP A 142 -37.37 -34.03 26.30
CA ASP A 142 -38.25 -33.70 27.43
C ASP A 142 -39.06 -32.39 27.28
N GLY A 143 -38.99 -31.71 26.13
CA GLY A 143 -39.72 -30.46 25.86
C GLY A 143 -39.11 -29.20 26.52
N ASN A 144 -38.05 -29.34 27.32
CA ASN A 144 -37.30 -28.20 27.86
C ASN A 144 -36.42 -27.54 26.80
N LYS A 145 -36.46 -26.20 26.73
CA LYS A 145 -35.63 -25.39 25.84
C LYS A 145 -34.29 -25.12 26.51
N THR A 146 -33.20 -25.64 25.94
CA THR A 146 -31.84 -25.32 26.37
C THR A 146 -31.24 -24.30 25.40
N VAL A 147 -30.57 -23.29 25.96
CA VAL A 147 -29.92 -22.22 25.21
C VAL A 147 -28.46 -22.58 25.10
N LEU A 148 -28.00 -23.03 23.93
CA LEU A 148 -26.59 -23.31 23.68
C LEU A 148 -25.96 -22.10 22.98
N THR A 149 -24.82 -21.65 23.50
CA THR A 149 -24.04 -20.58 22.90
C THR A 149 -22.85 -21.21 22.19
N GLU A 150 -22.84 -21.16 20.87
CA GLU A 150 -21.77 -21.69 20.02
C GLU A 150 -21.01 -20.54 19.36
N TRP A 151 -19.70 -20.70 19.20
CA TRP A 151 -18.90 -19.78 18.38
C TRP A 151 -19.01 -20.21 16.93
N ALA A 152 -19.56 -19.34 16.09
CA ALA A 152 -19.65 -19.54 14.65
C ALA A 152 -18.84 -18.47 13.91
N ASP A 153 -18.46 -18.77 12.68
CA ASP A 153 -17.79 -17.80 11.83
C ASP A 153 -18.71 -16.60 11.53
N ASP A 154 -18.15 -15.39 11.54
CA ASP A 154 -18.89 -14.19 11.18
C ASP A 154 -18.73 -13.90 9.68
N LEU A 155 -19.59 -14.54 8.88
CA LEU A 155 -19.55 -14.46 7.42
C LEU A 155 -19.74 -13.04 6.89
N VAL A 156 -20.54 -12.21 7.56
CA VAL A 156 -20.76 -10.82 7.15
C VAL A 156 -19.47 -10.03 7.29
N ARG A 157 -18.77 -10.20 8.42
CA ARG A 157 -17.49 -9.51 8.67
C ARG A 157 -16.38 -10.01 7.76
N ARG A 158 -16.38 -11.31 7.42
CA ARG A 158 -15.45 -11.91 6.45
C ARG A 158 -15.68 -11.43 5.03
N ALA A 159 -16.93 -11.38 4.58
CA ALA A 159 -17.27 -10.85 3.26
C ALA A 159 -16.88 -9.37 3.13
N ALA A 160 -17.14 -8.56 4.17
CA ALA A 160 -16.70 -7.17 4.22
C ALA A 160 -15.17 -7.02 4.18
N ALA A 161 -14.44 -7.94 4.83
CA ALA A 161 -12.98 -7.97 4.76
C ALA A 161 -12.46 -8.26 3.35
N ILE A 162 -13.08 -9.20 2.63
CA ILE A 162 -12.72 -9.53 1.24
C ILE A 162 -12.97 -8.31 0.32
N ASP A 163 -14.12 -7.65 0.46
CA ASP A 163 -14.44 -6.42 -0.28
C ASP A 163 -13.43 -5.30 -0.01
N ARG A 164 -13.05 -5.11 1.26
CA ARG A 164 -11.98 -4.15 1.62
C ARG A 164 -10.63 -4.54 1.01
N LEU A 165 -10.27 -5.82 0.98
CA LEU A 165 -9.03 -6.30 0.37
C LEU A 165 -9.05 -6.10 -1.16
N GLU A 166 -10.19 -6.29 -1.81
CA GLU A 166 -10.36 -5.96 -3.23
C GLU A 166 -10.15 -4.46 -3.48
N GLY A 167 -10.78 -3.60 -2.67
CA GLY A 167 -10.57 -2.15 -2.74
C GLY A 167 -9.11 -1.76 -2.54
N LEU A 168 -8.38 -2.42 -1.64
CA LEU A 168 -6.95 -2.21 -1.42
C LEU A 168 -6.09 -2.65 -2.62
N ALA A 169 -6.47 -3.75 -3.28
CA ALA A 169 -5.80 -4.21 -4.50
C ALA A 169 -6.01 -3.22 -5.66
N GLN A 170 -7.19 -2.60 -5.75
CA GLN A 170 -7.44 -1.49 -6.69
C GLN A 170 -6.69 -0.21 -6.30
N GLU A 171 -6.53 0.06 -5.00
CA GLU A 171 -5.76 1.23 -4.50
C GLU A 171 -4.27 1.11 -4.85
N LYS A 172 -3.68 -0.09 -4.73
CA LYS A 172 -2.27 -0.38 -5.08
C LYS A 172 -2.15 -1.69 -5.88
N PRO A 173 -2.22 -1.64 -7.22
CA PRO A 173 -2.15 -2.83 -8.08
C PRO A 173 -0.89 -3.68 -7.88
N ASP A 174 0.24 -3.04 -7.56
CA ASP A 174 1.51 -3.73 -7.29
C ASP A 174 1.44 -4.69 -6.07
N GLU A 175 0.56 -4.40 -5.11
CA GLU A 175 0.36 -5.21 -3.91
C GLU A 175 -0.73 -6.30 -4.10
N ALA A 176 -1.43 -6.31 -5.24
CA ALA A 176 -2.51 -7.27 -5.50
C ALA A 176 -2.06 -8.73 -5.40
N ILE A 177 -0.84 -9.03 -5.84
CA ILE A 177 -0.25 -10.38 -5.74
C ILE A 177 -0.06 -10.81 -4.28
N ARG A 178 0.33 -9.88 -3.40
CA ARG A 178 0.48 -10.14 -1.97
C ARG A 178 -0.87 -10.42 -1.32
N ILE A 179 -1.90 -9.63 -1.68
CA ILE A 179 -3.28 -9.81 -1.20
C ILE A 179 -3.83 -11.18 -1.66
N ALA A 180 -3.65 -11.53 -2.94
CA ALA A 180 -4.07 -12.83 -3.47
C ALA A 180 -3.39 -14.01 -2.75
N ARG A 181 -2.10 -13.88 -2.40
CA ARG A 181 -1.38 -14.88 -1.61
C ARG A 181 -1.95 -15.03 -0.20
N LEU A 182 -2.28 -13.92 0.46
CA LEU A 182 -2.91 -13.93 1.78
C LEU A 182 -4.26 -14.65 1.75
N LEU A 183 -5.12 -14.33 0.77
CA LEU A 183 -6.39 -15.01 0.57
C LEU A 183 -6.21 -16.50 0.25
N SER A 184 -5.22 -16.86 -0.56
CA SER A 184 -4.91 -18.26 -0.87
C SER A 184 -4.50 -19.06 0.37
N ILE A 185 -3.68 -18.46 1.25
CA ILE A 185 -3.30 -19.07 2.53
C ILE A 185 -4.54 -19.21 3.43
N TYR A 186 -5.36 -18.17 3.52
CA TYR A 186 -6.59 -18.20 4.30
C TYR A 186 -7.54 -19.31 3.85
N VAL A 187 -7.83 -19.42 2.55
CA VAL A 187 -8.65 -20.50 1.98
C VAL A 187 -8.02 -21.85 2.26
N LYS A 188 -6.70 -21.99 2.10
CA LYS A 188 -5.99 -23.24 2.40
C LYS A 188 -6.12 -23.67 3.85
N GLU A 189 -6.01 -22.75 4.80
CA GLU A 189 -6.20 -23.06 6.23
C GLU A 189 -7.65 -23.46 6.50
N LEU A 190 -8.62 -22.76 5.92
CA LEU A 190 -10.05 -23.09 6.05
C LEU A 190 -10.39 -24.47 5.45
N SER A 191 -9.73 -24.84 4.37
CA SER A 191 -9.89 -26.14 3.69
C SER A 191 -9.42 -27.32 4.54
N ARG A 192 -8.62 -27.10 5.59
CA ARG A 192 -8.15 -28.20 6.45
C ARG A 192 -9.28 -28.83 7.26
N GLU A 193 -10.30 -28.03 7.61
CA GLU A 193 -11.48 -28.52 8.33
C GLU A 193 -12.37 -29.39 7.45
N HIS A 194 -12.36 -29.16 6.13
CA HIS A 194 -13.13 -29.91 5.13
C HIS A 194 -12.21 -30.32 3.95
N PRO A 195 -11.45 -31.42 4.10
CA PRO A 195 -10.52 -31.85 3.06
C PRO A 195 -11.25 -32.27 1.78
N ALA A 196 -10.55 -32.15 0.64
CA ALA A 196 -11.09 -32.57 -0.64
C ALA A 196 -11.48 -34.06 -0.63
N LYS A 197 -12.66 -34.38 -1.16
CA LYS A 197 -13.10 -35.76 -1.33
C LYS A 197 -12.19 -36.47 -2.34
N PRO A 198 -11.67 -37.68 -2.02
CA PRO A 198 -10.83 -38.41 -2.95
C PRO A 198 -11.64 -38.75 -4.21
N VAL A 199 -10.97 -38.67 -5.37
CA VAL A 199 -11.55 -39.07 -6.64
C VAL A 199 -11.71 -40.60 -6.64
N PRO A 200 -12.89 -41.15 -6.94
CA PRO A 200 -13.06 -42.58 -7.08
C PRO A 200 -12.17 -43.13 -8.20
N GLU A 201 -11.39 -44.17 -7.91
CA GLU A 201 -10.36 -44.71 -8.80
C GLU A 201 -10.94 -45.49 -9.99
N ASP A 202 -12.24 -45.78 -9.97
CA ASP A 202 -12.96 -46.65 -10.90
C ASP A 202 -13.85 -45.91 -11.92
N LEU A 203 -13.76 -44.57 -11.99
CA LEU A 203 -14.59 -43.76 -12.90
C LEU A 203 -13.97 -43.60 -14.29
N SER A 204 -14.80 -43.80 -15.32
CA SER A 204 -14.51 -43.37 -16.69
C SER A 204 -14.34 -41.83 -16.75
N PRO A 205 -13.54 -41.27 -17.67
CA PRO A 205 -13.41 -39.82 -17.83
C PRO A 205 -14.74 -39.04 -18.01
N GLU A 206 -15.77 -39.66 -18.61
CA GLU A 206 -17.12 -39.06 -18.70
C GLU A 206 -17.87 -39.10 -17.36
N ASP A 207 -17.70 -40.17 -16.58
CA ASP A 207 -18.34 -40.33 -15.27
C ASP A 207 -17.66 -39.46 -14.21
N MET A 208 -16.36 -39.13 -14.37
CA MET A 208 -15.65 -38.16 -13.54
C MET A 208 -16.28 -36.76 -13.62
N TYR A 209 -16.73 -36.34 -14.80
CA TYR A 209 -17.36 -35.03 -14.97
C TYR A 209 -18.72 -34.97 -14.26
N THR A 210 -19.51 -36.04 -14.41
CA THR A 210 -20.82 -36.18 -13.76
C THR A 210 -20.68 -36.27 -12.23
N TRP A 211 -19.67 -37.00 -11.74
CA TRP A 211 -19.32 -37.06 -10.32
C TRP A 211 -18.92 -35.68 -9.78
N ALA A 212 -18.04 -34.94 -10.48
CA ALA A 212 -17.61 -33.61 -10.06
C ALA A 212 -18.79 -32.61 -9.99
N GLN A 213 -19.73 -32.69 -10.94
CA GLN A 213 -20.95 -31.87 -10.91
C GLN A 213 -21.94 -32.27 -9.80
N SER A 214 -21.91 -33.53 -9.37
CA SER A 214 -22.75 -34.03 -8.28
C SER A 214 -22.27 -33.64 -6.88
N LEU A 215 -21.02 -33.15 -6.77
CA LEU A 215 -20.46 -32.69 -5.50
C LEU A 215 -21.27 -31.49 -4.98
N GLN A 216 -21.91 -31.66 -3.84
CA GLN A 216 -22.53 -30.56 -3.12
C GLN A 216 -21.46 -29.82 -2.31
N VAL A 217 -21.55 -28.49 -2.31
CA VAL A 217 -20.75 -27.65 -1.43
C VAL A 217 -21.14 -28.00 0.01
N GLU A 218 -20.23 -28.66 0.71
CA GLU A 218 -20.43 -29.11 2.09
C GLU A 218 -20.58 -27.92 3.05
N ARG A 219 -19.92 -26.82 2.69
CA ARG A 219 -19.99 -25.54 3.36
C ARG A 219 -20.96 -24.59 2.63
N ARG A 220 -22.25 -24.67 2.97
CA ARG A 220 -23.29 -23.76 2.45
C ARG A 220 -23.68 -22.75 3.54
N ASP A 221 -22.73 -21.94 3.96
CA ASP A 221 -22.92 -20.81 4.87
C ASP A 221 -22.31 -19.54 4.27
#